data_AF-D4LZN0-F1
#
_entry.id   AF-D4LZN0-F1
#
_cell.length_a   1.000
_cell.length_b   1.000
_cell.length_c   1.000
_cell.angle_alpha   90.00
_cell.angle_beta   90.00
_cell.angle_gamma   90.00
#
_symmetry.space_group_name_H-M   'P 1'
#
loop_
_entity.id
_entity.type
_entity.pdbx_description
1 polymer ?
#
loop_
_entity_poly.entity_id
_entity_poly.type
_entity_poly.pdbx_seq_one_letter_code
_entity_poly.pdbx_strand_id
1 'polypeptide(L)'
;MVINEECKKCQIKRNINKYPVNATEEKITEYQYKVKEIVKNSDGLSTPQVAEKMDNLRQELFGNVMDYTEIKQHYNQLMLDQFPYIKIKLIHLKII
;
A
#
# COMPACT_ATOMS: atom_id res chain seq x y z
N MET A 1 7.20 -2.00 14.67
CA MET A 1 6.93 -0.59 15.03
C MET A 1 5.45 -0.36 15.05
N VAL A 2 4.94 0.23 16.13
CA VAL A 2 3.56 0.74 16.23
C VAL A 2 3.45 1.97 15.32
N ILE A 3 2.26 2.20 14.75
CA ILE A 3 1.99 3.33 13.89
C ILE A 3 2.14 4.65 14.67
N ASN A 4 2.80 5.63 14.07
CA ASN A 4 2.92 6.99 14.62
C ASN A 4 1.99 7.97 13.86
N GLU A 5 1.89 9.20 14.34
CA GLU A 5 1.01 10.22 13.74
C GLU A 5 1.34 10.55 12.28
N GLU A 6 2.62 10.57 11.91
CA GLU A 6 3.02 10.80 10.51
C GLU A 6 2.62 9.62 9.61
N CYS A 7 2.73 8.39 10.11
CA CYS A 7 2.23 7.21 9.43
C CYS A 7 0.70 7.24 9.30
N LYS A 8 -0.04 7.72 10.30
CA LYS A 8 -1.50 7.89 10.23
C LYS A 8 -1.91 8.87 9.12
N LYS A 9 -1.24 10.02 9.03
CA LYS A 9 -1.45 10.99 7.94
C LYS A 9 -1.17 10.36 6.56
N CYS A 10 -0.06 9.62 6.45
CA CYS A 10 0.27 8.88 5.23
C CYS A 10 -0.80 7.84 4.87
N GLN A 11 -1.33 7.10 5.84
CA GLN A 11 -2.38 6.10 5.60
C GLN A 11 -3.67 6.74 5.07
N ILE A 12 -4.11 7.87 5.61
CA ILE A 12 -5.27 8.58 5.06
C ILE A 12 -4.99 9.03 3.63
N LYS A 13 -3.89 9.74 3.39
CA LYS A 13 -3.53 10.27 2.06
C LYS A 13 -3.48 9.16 1.01
N ARG A 14 -2.93 8.00 1.36
CA ARG A 14 -2.77 6.85 0.45
C ARG A 14 -4.09 6.16 0.13
N ASN A 15 -5.03 6.10 1.07
CA ASN A 15 -6.20 5.22 0.96
C ASN A 15 -7.51 5.96 0.66
N ILE A 16 -7.66 7.23 1.04
CA ILE A 16 -8.95 7.94 1.03
C ILE A 16 -9.63 7.99 -0.36
N ASN A 17 -8.86 7.98 -1.44
CA ASN A 17 -9.35 8.00 -2.82
C ASN A 17 -9.09 6.69 -3.58
N LYS A 18 -8.76 5.61 -2.86
CA LYS A 18 -8.34 4.33 -3.44
C LYS A 18 -9.52 3.36 -3.59
N TYR A 19 -10.53 3.81 -4.34
CA TYR A 19 -11.74 3.05 -4.70
C TYR A 19 -11.86 2.92 -6.23
N PRO A 20 -12.65 1.98 -6.75
CA PRO A 20 -12.85 1.83 -8.19
C PRO A 20 -13.52 3.04 -8.84
N VAL A 21 -13.20 3.31 -10.12
CA VAL A 21 -13.74 4.45 -10.89
C VAL A 21 -15.26 4.40 -11.02
N ASN A 22 -15.84 3.19 -11.00
CA ASN A 22 -17.28 2.96 -11.11
C ASN A 22 -17.99 2.83 -9.75
N ALA A 23 -17.34 3.17 -8.64
CA ALA A 23 -17.99 3.15 -7.33
C ALA A 23 -19.12 4.21 -7.26
N THR A 24 -20.23 3.85 -6.63
CA THR A 24 -21.34 4.79 -6.37
C THR A 24 -20.93 5.82 -5.32
N GLU A 25 -21.54 7.00 -5.32
CA GLU A 25 -21.27 8.05 -4.32
C GLU A 25 -21.49 7.53 -2.89
N GLU A 26 -22.55 6.75 -2.66
CA GLU A 26 -22.83 6.13 -1.37
C GLU A 26 -21.67 5.25 -0.88
N LYS A 27 -21.17 4.35 -1.73
CA LYS A 27 -20.02 3.48 -1.40
C LYS A 27 -18.72 4.27 -1.21
N ILE A 28 -18.54 5.36 -1.97
CA ILE A 28 -17.39 6.25 -1.81
C ILE A 28 -17.43 6.93 -0.44
N THR A 29 -18.58 7.49 -0.06
CA THR A 29 -18.77 8.13 1.25
C THR A 29 -18.57 7.14 2.39
N GLU A 30 -19.15 5.94 2.29
CA GLU A 30 -18.98 4.88 3.28
C GLU A 30 -17.50 4.47 3.42
N TYR A 31 -16.81 4.24 2.31
CA TYR A 31 -15.40 3.86 2.29
C TYR A 31 -14.53 4.96 2.92
N GLN A 32 -14.73 6.22 2.54
CA GLN A 32 -13.95 7.34 3.08
C GLN A 32 -14.14 7.51 4.58
N TYR A 33 -15.37 7.31 5.07
CA TYR A 33 -15.66 7.29 6.51
C TYR A 33 -14.92 6.15 7.21
N LYS A 34 -15.05 4.91 6.72
CA LYS A 34 -14.40 3.73 7.31
C LYS A 34 -12.87 3.83 7.28
N VAL A 35 -12.26 4.42 6.25
CA VAL A 35 -10.81 4.72 6.19
C VAL A 35 -10.38 5.62 7.35
N LYS A 36 -11.13 6.70 7.62
CA LYS A 36 -10.83 7.61 8.73
C LYS A 36 -10.97 6.91 10.08
N GLU A 37 -12.00 6.08 10.24
CA GLU A 37 -12.22 5.31 11.47
C GLU A 37 -11.12 4.28 11.72
N ILE A 38 -10.63 3.57 10.70
CA ILE A 38 -9.49 2.65 10.84
C ILE A 38 -8.26 3.39 11.37
N VAL A 39 -7.96 4.57 10.81
CA VAL A 39 -6.79 5.35 11.23
C VAL A 39 -6.97 5.93 12.64
N LYS A 40 -8.16 6.45 12.96
CA LYS A 40 -8.49 6.97 14.29
C LYS A 40 -8.31 5.91 15.38
N ASN A 41 -8.71 4.67 15.10
CA ASN A 41 -8.65 3.55 16.04
C ASN A 41 -7.40 2.66 15.85
N SER A 42 -6.32 3.22 15.29
CA SER A 42 -5.10 2.45 14.98
C SER A 42 -4.03 2.46 16.08
N ASP A 43 -4.28 3.10 17.21
CA ASP A 43 -3.33 3.13 18.32
C ASP A 43 -3.01 1.71 18.81
N GLY A 44 -1.72 1.45 19.03
CA GLY A 44 -1.23 0.11 19.38
C GLY A 44 -1.10 -0.86 18.20
N LEU A 45 -1.59 -0.52 17.01
CA LEU A 45 -1.41 -1.33 15.81
C LEU A 45 -0.09 -1.00 15.10
N SER A 46 0.50 -2.00 14.46
CA SER A 46 1.60 -1.79 13.52
C SER A 46 1.08 -1.27 12.17
N THR A 47 1.95 -0.56 11.44
CA THR A 47 1.64 -0.07 10.09
C THR A 47 1.16 -1.19 9.13
N PRO A 48 1.75 -2.41 9.13
CA PRO A 48 1.23 -3.52 8.33
C PRO A 48 -0.20 -3.94 8.70
N GLN A 49 -0.54 -4.02 9.99
CA GLN A 49 -1.90 -4.37 10.44
C GLN A 49 -2.93 -3.32 10.00
N VAL A 50 -2.56 -2.04 10.01
CA VAL A 50 -3.42 -0.97 9.48
C VAL A 50 -3.59 -1.10 7.97
N ALA A 51 -2.53 -1.44 7.23
CA ALA A 51 -2.62 -1.66 5.79
C ALA A 51 -3.53 -2.86 5.45
N GLU A 52 -3.42 -3.96 6.19
CA GLU A 52 -4.28 -5.14 6.02
C GLU A 52 -5.77 -4.80 6.25
N LYS A 53 -6.09 -4.02 7.29
CA LYS A 53 -7.47 -3.53 7.51
C LYS A 53 -7.98 -2.70 6.32
N MET A 54 -7.14 -1.91 5.67
CA MET A 54 -7.51 -1.14 4.47
C MET A 54 -7.74 -2.03 3.25
N ASP A 55 -6.95 -3.11 3.09
CA ASP A 55 -7.14 -4.09 2.02
C ASP A 55 -8.45 -4.87 2.22
N ASN A 56 -8.72 -5.32 3.45
CA ASN A 56 -9.97 -6.01 3.79
C ASN A 56 -11.20 -5.13 3.55
N LEU A 57 -11.13 -3.84 3.93
CA LEU A 57 -12.20 -2.88 3.68
C LEU A 57 -12.50 -2.72 2.18
N ARG A 58 -11.46 -2.65 1.34
CA ARG A 58 -11.64 -2.57 -0.12
C ARG A 58 -12.27 -3.83 -0.67
N GLN A 59 -11.83 -5.00 -0.20
CA GLN A 59 -12.39 -6.27 -0.61
C GLN A 59 -13.86 -6.39 -0.20
N GLU A 60 -14.21 -5.99 1.03
CA GLU A 60 -15.59 -6.01 1.54
C GLU A 60 -16.52 -5.12 0.70
N LEU A 61 -16.14 -3.86 0.43
CA LEU A 61 -17.04 -2.90 -0.22
C LEU A 61 -17.08 -3.02 -1.75
N PHE A 62 -15.98 -3.44 -2.35
CA PHE A 62 -15.80 -3.40 -3.81
C PHE A 62 -15.53 -4.77 -4.43
N GLY A 63 -15.36 -5.84 -3.66
CA GLY A 63 -14.95 -7.15 -4.16
C GLY A 63 -13.55 -7.17 -4.78
N ASN A 64 -12.83 -6.05 -4.71
CA ASN A 64 -11.59 -5.84 -5.43
C ASN A 64 -10.39 -6.15 -4.54
N VAL A 65 -9.72 -7.27 -4.83
CA VAL A 65 -8.32 -7.43 -4.49
C VAL A 65 -7.55 -6.68 -5.58
N MET A 66 -6.89 -5.58 -5.21
CA MET A 66 -6.01 -4.87 -6.16
C MET A 66 -4.96 -5.85 -6.70
N ASP A 67 -5.11 -6.28 -7.94
CA ASP A 67 -4.17 -7.19 -8.57
C ASP A 67 -2.94 -6.40 -9.03
N TYR A 68 -1.87 -6.52 -8.24
CA TYR A 68 -0.59 -5.91 -8.55
C TYR A 68 0.33 -6.84 -9.34
N THR A 69 -0.14 -8.02 -9.77
CA THR A 69 0.71 -9.07 -10.35
C THR A 69 1.49 -8.57 -11.56
N GLU A 70 0.81 -7.93 -12.51
CA GLU A 70 1.45 -7.44 -13.74
C GLU A 70 2.54 -6.39 -13.46
N ILE A 71 2.20 -5.37 -12.65
CA ILE A 71 3.16 -4.32 -12.26
C ILE A 71 4.33 -4.91 -11.47
N LYS A 72 4.07 -5.83 -10.53
CA LYS A 72 5.13 -6.48 -9.74
C LYS A 72 6.06 -7.30 -10.64
N GLN A 73 5.51 -8.08 -11.56
CA GLN A 73 6.30 -8.85 -12.51
C GLN A 73 7.19 -7.93 -13.37
N HIS A 74 6.62 -6.84 -13.89
CA HIS A 74 7.35 -5.87 -14.68
C HIS A 74 8.53 -5.24 -13.90
N TYR A 75 8.29 -4.70 -12.71
CA TYR A 75 9.36 -4.09 -11.91
C TYR A 75 10.40 -5.10 -11.42
N ASN A 76 9.98 -6.32 -11.09
CA ASN A 76 10.92 -7.39 -10.74
C ASN A 76 11.86 -7.69 -11.91
N GLN A 77 11.33 -7.75 -13.13
CA GLN A 77 12.16 -7.96 -14.32
C GLN A 77 13.16 -6.82 -14.53
N LEU A 78 12.71 -5.56 -14.42
CA LEU A 78 13.60 -4.40 -14.52
C LEU A 78 14.74 -4.43 -13.48
N MET A 79 14.44 -4.84 -12.26
CA MET A 79 15.45 -4.98 -11.21
C MET A 79 16.44 -6.12 -11.49
N LEU A 80 15.95 -7.25 -12.03
CA LEU A 80 16.81 -8.37 -12.43
C LEU A 80 17.73 -7.99 -13.60
N ASP A 81 17.22 -7.24 -14.57
CA ASP A 81 18.00 -6.77 -15.73
C ASP A 81 19.12 -5.80 -15.30
N GLN A 82 18.86 -4.97 -14.28
CA GLN A 82 19.83 -4.03 -13.72
C GLN A 82 20.82 -4.69 -12.75
N PHE A 83 20.48 -5.86 -12.20
CA PHE A 83 21.26 -6.53 -11.15
C PHE A 83 22.73 -6.79 -11.52
N PRO A 84 23.09 -7.26 -12.73
CA PRO A 84 24.49 -7.46 -13.12
C PRO A 84 25.33 -6.18 -13.03
N TYR A 85 24.78 -5.05 -13.47
CA TYR A 85 25.46 -3.76 -13.40
C TYR A 85 25.68 -3.33 -11.94
N ILE A 86 24.65 -3.46 -11.10
CA ILE A 86 24.76 -3.14 -9.67
C ILE A 86 25.84 -4.01 -9.02
N LYS A 87 25.86 -5.32 -9.32
CA LYS A 87 26.84 -6.27 -8.80
C LYS A 87 28.27 -5.88 -9.17
N ILE A 88 28.53 -5.55 -10.45
CA ILE A 88 29.85 -5.10 -10.91
C ILE A 88 30.30 -3.83 -10.18
N LYS A 89 29.38 -2.87 -10.03
CA LYS A 89 29.68 -1.60 -9.34
C LYS A 89 30.02 -1.82 -7.86
N LEU A 90 29.31 -2.71 -7.18
CA LEU A 90 29.57 -3.02 -5.78
C LEU A 90 30.91 -3.76 -5.58
N ILE A 91 31.28 -4.67 -6.50
CA ILE A 91 32.61 -5.32 -6.52
C ILE A 91 33.71 -4.28 -6.69
N HIS A 92 33.55 -3.35 -7.64
CA HIS A 92 34.52 -2.27 -7.86
C HIS A 92 34.70 -1.37 -6.63
N LEU A 93 33.60 -1.14 -5.89
CA LEU A 93 33.60 -0.38 -4.64
C LEU A 93 34.04 -1.21 -3.41
N LYS A 94 34.37 -2.50 -3.57
CA LYS A 94 34.75 -3.44 -2.50
C LYS A 94 33.72 -3.53 -1.36
N ILE A 95 32.44 -3.34 -1.67
CA ILE A 95 31.34 -3.45 -0.68
C ILE A 95 30.95 -4.92 -0.47
N ILE A 96 31.11 -5.74 -1.51
CA ILE A 96 30.94 -7.19 -1.57
C ILE A 96 32.07 -7.76 -2.42
#